data_AF-A0A2C8Z2H0-F1
#
_entry.id   AF-A0A2C8Z2H0-F1
#
_cell.length_a   1.000
_cell.length_b   1.000
_cell.length_c   1.000
_cell.angle_alpha   90.00
_cell.angle_beta   90.00
_cell.angle_gamma   90.00
#
_symmetry.space_group_name_H-M   'P 1'
#
loop_
_entity.id
_entity.type
_entity.pdbx_description
1 polymer ?
#
loop_
_entity_poly.entity_id
_entity_poly.type
_entity_poly.pdbx_seq_one_letter_code
_entity_poly.pdbx_strand_id
1 'polypeptide(L)'
;MVAIGDIRDALAAVVRLDFVSAAFSLASLIPIGGDIAAGIKKTEQFIRAADEIPSGAALRSAMKDFGKSTADKMDLQLKVSPTAVTKLTAAGLPDTDIVRLASRMISAKHFDDMVNSASDIRRAPQTYRLEKDAENFLRSPTPDALSGQIMTKANERATKRLYDVLDRGAGFADEIRHGRGRGVGRAADQVEKDLKILADPDSTIRKVTWHFFTNTNNTVGPDQRLLDLLNQRGLPFVI
;
A
#
# COMPACT_ATOMS: atom_id res chain seq x y z
N MET A 1 4.48 -22.75 -30.19
CA MET A 1 4.22 -23.46 -28.91
C MET A 1 5.39 -23.28 -27.94
N VAL A 2 5.92 -22.06 -27.82
CA VAL A 2 7.12 -21.73 -26.99
C VAL A 2 6.71 -20.94 -25.73
N ALA A 3 5.60 -20.21 -25.79
CA ALA A 3 5.19 -19.20 -24.81
C ALA A 3 4.67 -19.71 -23.45
N ILE A 4 4.20 -20.95 -23.35
CA ILE A 4 3.78 -21.52 -22.05
C ILE A 4 5.00 -21.98 -21.25
N GLY A 5 6.06 -22.41 -21.94
CA GLY A 5 7.34 -22.77 -21.33
C GLY A 5 7.97 -21.59 -20.62
N ASP A 6 8.09 -20.45 -21.32
CA ASP A 6 8.72 -19.23 -20.77
C ASP A 6 8.00 -18.71 -19.52
N ILE A 7 6.66 -18.71 -19.49
CA ILE A 7 5.89 -18.30 -18.30
C ILE A 7 6.07 -19.29 -17.16
N ARG A 8 6.02 -20.61 -17.45
CA ARG A 8 6.22 -21.65 -16.44
C ARG A 8 7.62 -21.59 -15.85
N ASP A 9 8.64 -21.36 -16.67
CA ASP A 9 10.03 -21.27 -16.25
C ASP A 9 10.30 -19.98 -15.49
N ALA A 10 9.69 -18.86 -15.91
CA ALA A 10 9.70 -17.62 -15.14
C ALA A 10 9.06 -17.83 -13.75
N LEU A 11 7.90 -18.49 -13.68
CA LEU A 11 7.23 -18.78 -12.41
C LEU A 11 8.03 -19.75 -11.54
N ALA A 12 8.58 -20.82 -12.11
CA ALA A 12 9.46 -21.75 -11.40
C ALA A 12 10.70 -21.04 -10.86
N ALA A 13 11.26 -20.10 -11.62
CA ALA A 13 12.37 -19.27 -11.18
C ALA A 13 11.96 -18.30 -10.06
N VAL A 14 10.80 -17.63 -10.15
CA VAL A 14 10.28 -16.77 -9.05
C VAL A 14 10.01 -17.57 -7.78
N VAL A 15 9.41 -18.76 -7.89
CA VAL A 15 9.17 -19.68 -6.75
C VAL A 15 10.50 -20.10 -6.10
N ARG A 16 11.54 -20.33 -6.90
CA ARG A 16 12.88 -20.67 -6.43
C ARG A 16 13.69 -19.45 -5.95
N LEU A 17 13.10 -18.25 -5.96
CA LEU A 17 13.79 -16.98 -5.70
C LEU A 17 14.98 -16.74 -6.65
N ASP A 18 15.01 -17.41 -7.80
CA ASP A 18 15.97 -17.18 -8.89
C ASP A 18 15.47 -16.05 -9.78
N PHE A 19 15.64 -14.84 -9.28
CA PHE A 19 15.18 -13.63 -9.96
C PHE A 19 15.96 -13.33 -11.25
N VAL A 20 17.14 -13.93 -11.44
CA VAL A 20 17.94 -13.76 -12.66
C VAL A 20 17.32 -14.57 -13.80
N SER A 21 17.01 -15.85 -13.56
CA SER A 21 16.32 -16.69 -14.55
C SER A 21 14.90 -16.21 -14.83
N ALA A 22 14.21 -15.69 -13.80
CA ALA A 22 12.91 -15.04 -13.97
C ALA A 22 13.02 -13.79 -14.85
N ALA A 23 14.03 -12.95 -14.64
CA ALA A 23 14.26 -11.73 -15.43
C ALA A 23 14.61 -12.04 -16.89
N PHE A 24 15.43 -13.07 -17.17
CA PHE A 24 15.72 -13.50 -18.55
C PHE A 24 14.50 -14.07 -19.26
N SER A 25 13.66 -14.82 -18.54
CA SER A 25 12.38 -15.33 -19.07
C SER A 25 11.36 -14.21 -19.26
N LEU A 26 11.43 -13.14 -18.46
CA LEU A 26 10.64 -11.91 -18.66
C LEU A 26 11.14 -11.09 -19.84
N ALA A 27 12.45 -11.02 -20.06
CA ALA A 27 13.03 -10.27 -21.17
C ALA A 27 12.57 -10.80 -22.55
N SER A 28 12.23 -12.10 -22.65
CA SER A 28 11.63 -12.69 -23.85
C SER A 28 10.12 -12.39 -24.00
N LEU A 29 9.46 -11.91 -22.94
CA LEU A 29 8.08 -11.41 -22.96
C LEU A 29 7.98 -9.95 -23.39
N ILE A 30 9.09 -9.20 -23.34
CA ILE A 30 9.15 -7.80 -23.76
C ILE A 30 9.17 -7.75 -25.30
N PRO A 31 8.25 -7.02 -25.95
CA PRO A 31 8.29 -6.85 -27.39
C PRO A 31 9.51 -6.01 -27.79
N ILE A 32 10.55 -6.66 -28.34
CA ILE A 32 11.76 -5.98 -28.85
C ILE A 32 11.49 -5.30 -30.22
N GLY A 33 10.31 -5.50 -30.82
CA GLY A 33 9.92 -4.84 -32.08
C GLY A 33 8.56 -5.27 -32.66
N GLY A 34 7.55 -5.53 -31.83
CA GLY A 34 6.23 -6.02 -32.28
C GLY A 34 5.10 -5.68 -31.31
N ASP A 35 3.85 -5.91 -31.76
CA ASP A 35 2.57 -5.59 -31.12
C ASP A 35 2.60 -5.50 -29.58
N ILE A 36 2.53 -4.26 -29.06
CA ILE A 36 2.52 -3.94 -27.63
C ILE A 36 1.36 -4.65 -26.93
N ALA A 37 0.19 -4.79 -27.58
CA ALA A 37 -0.99 -5.39 -26.97
C ALA A 37 -0.76 -6.88 -26.63
N ALA A 38 -0.05 -7.61 -27.48
CA ALA A 38 0.35 -8.99 -27.22
C ALA A 38 1.35 -9.09 -26.06
N GLY A 39 2.27 -8.12 -25.96
CA GLY A 39 3.17 -7.97 -24.81
C GLY A 39 2.42 -7.76 -23.50
N ILE A 40 1.44 -6.84 -23.48
CA ILE A 40 0.62 -6.55 -22.29
C ILE A 40 -0.05 -7.85 -21.78
N LYS A 41 -0.70 -8.60 -22.68
CA LYS A 41 -1.44 -9.81 -22.31
C LYS A 41 -0.55 -10.87 -21.64
N LYS A 42 0.68 -11.03 -22.11
CA LYS A 42 1.64 -11.98 -21.53
C LYS A 42 2.15 -11.52 -20.17
N THR A 43 2.53 -10.24 -20.07
CA THR A 43 2.99 -9.66 -18.81
C THR A 43 1.89 -9.70 -17.74
N GLU A 44 0.64 -9.44 -18.13
CA GLU A 44 -0.52 -9.59 -17.26
C GLU A 44 -0.64 -11.01 -16.69
N GLN A 45 -0.58 -12.03 -17.55
CA GLN A 45 -0.65 -13.43 -17.11
C GLN A 45 0.46 -13.80 -16.14
N PHE A 46 1.69 -13.32 -16.41
CA PHE A 46 2.82 -13.52 -15.52
C PHE A 46 2.63 -12.83 -14.16
N ILE A 47 2.20 -11.56 -14.14
CA ILE A 47 1.93 -10.84 -12.89
C ILE A 47 0.86 -11.57 -12.08
N ARG A 48 -0.26 -11.96 -12.70
CA ARG A 48 -1.35 -12.67 -12.01
C ARG A 48 -0.89 -14.00 -11.42
N ALA A 49 -0.05 -14.74 -12.12
CA ALA A 49 0.48 -16.00 -11.61
C ALA A 49 1.54 -15.80 -10.52
N ALA A 50 2.32 -14.72 -10.58
CA ALA A 50 3.32 -14.38 -9.57
C ALA A 50 2.75 -13.65 -8.34
N ASP A 51 1.53 -13.13 -8.41
CA ASP A 51 0.85 -12.45 -7.30
C ASP A 51 0.60 -13.37 -6.10
N GLU A 52 0.65 -14.70 -6.29
CA GLU A 52 0.69 -15.69 -5.20
C GLU A 52 1.97 -15.60 -4.34
N ILE A 53 3.01 -14.93 -4.85
CA ILE A 53 4.31 -14.77 -4.20
C ILE A 53 4.47 -13.31 -3.78
N PRO A 54 4.33 -12.97 -2.48
CA PRO A 54 4.30 -11.59 -1.99
C PRO A 54 5.71 -10.97 -1.91
N SER A 55 6.42 -10.93 -3.04
CA SER A 55 7.77 -10.35 -3.19
C SER A 55 7.78 -9.03 -3.95
N GLY A 56 6.79 -8.82 -4.81
CA GLY A 56 6.66 -7.70 -5.74
C GLY A 56 7.72 -7.68 -6.83
N ALA A 57 8.60 -8.69 -6.88
CA ALA A 57 9.68 -8.75 -7.85
C ALA A 57 9.13 -8.84 -9.28
N ALA A 58 8.07 -9.62 -9.48
CA ALA A 58 7.38 -9.76 -10.76
C ALA A 58 6.82 -8.41 -11.26
N LEU A 59 6.03 -7.74 -10.43
CA LEU A 59 5.48 -6.42 -10.75
C LEU A 59 6.59 -5.39 -10.99
N ARG A 60 7.63 -5.38 -10.16
CA ARG A 60 8.77 -4.45 -10.32
C ARG A 60 9.55 -4.69 -11.61
N SER A 61 9.86 -5.93 -11.92
CA SER A 61 10.57 -6.29 -13.14
C SER A 61 9.73 -5.94 -14.36
N ALA A 62 8.44 -6.30 -14.36
CA ALA A 62 7.50 -5.91 -15.40
C ALA A 62 7.48 -4.38 -15.56
N MET A 63 7.24 -3.61 -14.50
CA MET A 63 7.13 -2.14 -14.61
C MET A 63 8.45 -1.44 -14.98
N LYS A 64 9.61 -2.05 -14.69
CA LYS A 64 10.91 -1.51 -15.07
C LYS A 64 11.14 -1.65 -16.57
N ASP A 65 10.89 -2.84 -17.10
CA ASP A 65 11.35 -3.24 -18.43
C ASP A 65 10.21 -3.26 -19.48
N PHE A 66 8.94 -3.26 -19.05
CA PHE A 66 7.75 -3.23 -19.90
C PHE A 66 7.36 -1.82 -20.31
N GLY A 67 7.34 -1.56 -21.61
CA GLY A 67 6.91 -0.27 -22.18
C GLY A 67 7.89 0.86 -21.88
N LYS A 68 8.30 1.61 -22.91
CA LYS A 68 9.15 2.80 -22.69
C LYS A 68 8.31 4.00 -22.22
N SER A 69 7.01 4.02 -22.51
CA SER A 69 6.12 5.11 -22.18
C SER A 69 5.35 4.86 -20.87
N THR A 70 4.94 5.94 -20.21
CA THR A 70 4.02 5.88 -19.06
C THR A 70 2.66 5.29 -19.47
N ALA A 71 2.20 5.57 -20.69
CA ALA A 71 0.93 5.08 -21.22
C ALA A 71 0.88 3.54 -21.27
N ASP A 72 1.92 2.90 -21.83
CA ASP A 72 2.00 1.42 -21.89
C ASP A 72 1.96 0.78 -20.49
N LYS A 73 2.60 1.45 -19.53
CA LYS A 73 2.63 1.02 -18.13
C LYS A 73 1.27 1.19 -17.44
N MET A 74 0.56 2.26 -17.75
CA MET A 74 -0.81 2.47 -17.28
C MET A 74 -1.77 1.45 -17.88
N ASP A 75 -1.65 1.13 -19.18
CA ASP A 75 -2.46 0.09 -19.82
C ASP A 75 -2.25 -1.28 -19.17
N LEU A 76 -1.00 -1.62 -18.82
CA LEU A 76 -0.72 -2.83 -18.04
C LEU A 76 -1.37 -2.75 -16.66
N GLN A 77 -1.23 -1.62 -15.94
CA GLN A 77 -1.79 -1.45 -14.60
C GLN A 77 -3.32 -1.50 -14.59
N LEU A 78 -4.00 -0.97 -15.60
CA LEU A 78 -5.45 -1.09 -15.75
C LEU A 78 -5.91 -2.54 -15.84
N LYS A 79 -5.06 -3.47 -16.30
CA LYS A 79 -5.40 -4.89 -16.39
C LYS A 79 -5.10 -5.69 -15.13
N VAL A 80 -4.07 -5.30 -14.37
CA VAL A 80 -3.63 -6.05 -13.17
C VAL A 80 -4.11 -5.42 -11.85
N SER A 81 -4.40 -4.11 -11.84
CA SER A 81 -4.88 -3.34 -10.68
C SER A 81 -5.94 -2.30 -11.12
N PRO A 82 -7.06 -2.72 -11.75
CA PRO A 82 -8.04 -1.81 -12.33
C PRO A 82 -8.67 -0.85 -11.32
N THR A 83 -8.95 -1.33 -10.11
CA THR A 83 -9.61 -0.57 -9.05
C THR A 83 -8.69 0.53 -8.54
N ALA A 84 -7.43 0.19 -8.29
CA ALA A 84 -6.41 1.13 -7.84
C ALA A 84 -6.21 2.25 -8.86
N VAL A 85 -6.01 1.91 -10.13
CA VAL A 85 -5.83 2.92 -11.18
C VAL A 85 -7.03 3.85 -11.24
N THR A 86 -8.24 3.30 -11.31
CA THR A 86 -9.47 4.10 -11.41
C THR A 86 -9.61 5.06 -10.22
N LYS A 87 -9.42 4.57 -8.99
CA LYS A 87 -9.53 5.38 -7.77
C LYS A 87 -8.45 6.46 -7.67
N LEU A 88 -7.20 6.14 -8.02
CA LEU A 88 -6.09 7.10 -7.93
C LEU A 88 -6.19 8.18 -9.02
N THR A 89 -6.60 7.83 -10.24
CA THR A 89 -6.88 8.81 -11.29
C THR A 89 -8.06 9.72 -10.88
N ALA A 90 -9.12 9.17 -10.30
CA ALA A 90 -10.24 9.96 -9.77
C ALA A 90 -9.82 10.90 -8.62
N ALA A 91 -8.81 10.51 -7.83
CA ALA A 91 -8.18 11.35 -6.81
C ALA A 91 -7.19 12.39 -7.39
N GLY A 92 -7.07 12.48 -8.71
CA GLY A 92 -6.24 13.47 -9.41
C GLY A 92 -4.74 13.18 -9.36
N LEU A 93 -4.33 11.94 -9.12
CA LEU A 93 -2.92 11.56 -9.24
C LEU A 93 -2.53 11.46 -10.73
N PRO A 94 -1.39 12.01 -11.13
CA PRO A 94 -0.90 11.84 -12.49
C PRO A 94 -0.45 10.41 -12.72
N ASP A 95 -0.61 9.91 -13.95
CA ASP A 95 -0.23 8.56 -14.36
C ASP A 95 1.21 8.17 -13.97
N THR A 96 2.14 9.12 -14.06
CA THR A 96 3.55 8.90 -13.66
C THR A 96 3.67 8.56 -12.18
N ASP A 97 2.83 9.14 -11.33
CA ASP A 97 2.82 8.88 -9.89
C ASP A 97 2.16 7.54 -9.58
N ILE A 98 1.07 7.19 -10.28
CA ILE A 98 0.43 5.89 -10.15
C ILE A 98 1.41 4.76 -10.53
N VAL A 99 2.07 4.88 -11.69
CA VAL A 99 3.12 3.95 -12.14
C VAL A 99 4.26 3.86 -11.12
N ARG A 100 4.72 5.01 -10.60
CA ARG A 100 5.80 5.08 -9.61
C ARG A 100 5.41 4.36 -8.31
N LEU A 101 4.22 4.60 -7.77
CA LEU A 101 3.72 3.93 -6.57
C LEU A 101 3.57 2.42 -6.80
N ALA A 102 2.89 2.03 -7.89
CA ALA A 102 2.67 0.62 -8.20
C ALA A 102 3.99 -0.15 -8.36
N SER A 103 5.02 0.47 -8.95
CA SER A 103 6.38 -0.09 -9.06
C SER A 103 7.10 -0.30 -7.72
N ARG A 104 6.53 0.14 -6.59
CA ARG A 104 7.09 -0.09 -5.24
C ARG A 104 6.25 -1.04 -4.42
N MET A 105 5.15 -1.55 -4.96
CA MET A 105 4.23 -2.44 -4.25
C MET A 105 4.74 -3.89 -4.15
N ILE A 106 4.09 -4.64 -3.26
CA ILE A 106 4.39 -6.05 -2.98
C ILE A 106 3.76 -6.98 -4.02
N SER A 107 2.67 -6.57 -4.66
CA SER A 107 2.06 -7.28 -5.79
C SER A 107 1.03 -6.36 -6.44
N ALA A 108 0.54 -6.72 -7.64
CA ALA A 108 -0.53 -5.95 -8.27
C ALA A 108 -1.82 -6.11 -7.46
N LYS A 109 -2.14 -7.35 -7.06
CA LYS A 109 -3.23 -7.64 -6.14
C LYS A 109 -3.18 -6.83 -4.84
N HIS A 110 -2.04 -6.79 -4.15
CA HIS A 110 -1.93 -6.00 -2.92
C HIS A 110 -2.18 -4.53 -3.20
N PHE A 111 -1.65 -3.99 -4.30
CA PHE A 111 -1.86 -2.59 -4.65
C PHE A 111 -3.36 -2.31 -4.86
N ASP A 112 -4.06 -3.17 -5.59
CA ASP A 112 -5.50 -3.08 -5.82
C ASP A 112 -6.30 -3.19 -4.51
N ASP A 113 -6.01 -4.21 -3.70
CA ASP A 113 -6.70 -4.46 -2.42
C ASP A 113 -6.50 -3.31 -1.43
N MET A 114 -5.28 -2.76 -1.34
CA MET A 114 -4.94 -1.65 -0.46
C MET A 114 -5.69 -0.38 -0.85
N VAL A 115 -5.63 0.02 -2.13
CA VAL A 115 -6.33 1.21 -2.61
C VAL A 115 -7.84 1.03 -2.53
N ASN A 116 -8.32 -0.19 -2.76
CA ASN A 116 -9.73 -0.48 -2.66
C ASN A 116 -10.26 -0.39 -1.22
N SER A 117 -9.47 -0.86 -0.24
CA SER A 117 -9.85 -0.89 1.18
C SER A 117 -9.63 0.44 1.90
N ALA A 118 -8.85 1.36 1.31
CA ALA A 118 -8.65 2.68 1.87
C ALA A 118 -9.99 3.41 2.03
N SER A 119 -10.23 4.00 3.20
CA SER A 119 -11.44 4.76 3.49
C SER A 119 -11.43 6.12 2.78
N ASP A 120 -10.24 6.62 2.45
CA ASP A 120 -10.02 7.83 1.68
C ASP A 120 -8.65 7.79 0.98
N ILE A 121 -8.50 8.55 -0.10
CA ILE A 121 -7.27 8.67 -0.88
C ILE A 121 -6.98 10.15 -1.06
N ARG A 122 -5.83 10.61 -0.58
CA ARG A 122 -5.50 12.04 -0.60
C ARG A 122 -4.13 12.28 -1.21
N ARG A 123 -4.08 13.24 -2.12
CA ARG A 123 -2.81 13.76 -2.59
C ARG A 123 -2.19 14.65 -1.50
N ALA A 124 -1.08 14.19 -0.93
CA ALA A 124 -0.23 15.05 -0.12
C ALA A 124 0.40 16.16 -0.99
N PRO A 125 0.56 17.39 -0.46
CA PRO A 125 1.18 18.49 -1.21
C PRO A 125 2.64 18.21 -1.58
N GLN A 126 3.30 17.35 -0.81
CA GLN A 126 4.68 16.95 -1.02
C GLN A 126 4.93 15.54 -0.47
N THR A 127 6.01 14.92 -0.91
CA THR A 127 6.56 13.73 -0.24
C THR A 127 7.27 14.18 1.02
N TYR A 128 6.93 13.56 2.16
CA TYR A 128 7.57 13.87 3.42
C TYR A 128 8.88 13.10 3.56
N ARG A 129 9.87 13.71 4.20
CA ARG A 129 11.14 13.03 4.52
C ARG A 129 11.06 12.37 5.88
N LEU A 130 10.38 13.01 6.82
CA LEU A 130 10.23 12.55 8.20
C LEU A 130 8.75 12.40 8.54
N GLU A 131 8.44 11.43 9.40
CA GLU A 131 7.07 11.22 9.92
C GLU A 131 6.52 12.47 10.61
N LYS A 132 7.40 13.19 11.34
CA LYS A 132 7.06 14.46 11.99
C LYS A 132 6.58 15.54 11.01
N ASP A 133 7.05 15.54 9.77
CA ASP A 133 6.61 16.52 8.78
C ASP A 133 5.17 16.21 8.31
N ALA A 134 4.83 14.92 8.19
CA ALA A 134 3.48 14.47 7.90
C ALA A 134 2.53 14.72 9.09
N GLU A 135 3.01 14.53 10.32
CA GLU A 135 2.28 14.88 11.53
C GLU A 135 1.94 16.37 11.59
N ASN A 136 2.92 17.24 11.34
CA ASN A 136 2.68 18.68 11.30
C ASN A 136 1.65 19.07 10.22
N PHE A 137 1.69 18.39 9.07
CA PHE A 137 0.70 18.62 8.01
C PHE A 137 -0.71 18.24 8.47
N LEU A 138 -0.90 17.04 9.04
CA LEU A 138 -2.21 16.60 9.55
C LEU A 138 -2.72 17.46 10.70
N ARG A 139 -1.82 17.98 11.52
CA ARG A 139 -2.17 18.88 12.63
C ARG A 139 -2.50 20.31 12.21
N SER A 140 -2.02 20.77 11.05
CA SER A 140 -2.24 22.16 10.62
C SER A 140 -3.73 22.59 10.58
N PRO A 141 -4.71 21.76 10.17
CA PRO A 141 -6.13 22.11 10.25
C PRO A 141 -6.74 22.00 11.67
N THR A 142 -6.06 21.34 12.62
CA THR A 142 -6.56 21.10 13.98
C THR A 142 -5.46 21.40 15.00
N PRO A 143 -5.14 22.69 15.26
CA PRO A 143 -3.98 23.08 16.05
C PRO A 143 -3.99 22.54 17.50
N ASP A 144 -5.18 22.33 18.06
CA ASP A 144 -5.38 21.78 19.41
C ASP A 144 -5.21 20.25 19.48
N ALA A 145 -5.17 19.58 18.32
CA ALA A 145 -4.93 18.14 18.23
C ALA A 145 -3.44 17.85 18.37
N LEU A 146 -2.98 17.78 19.62
CA LEU A 146 -1.58 17.49 19.96
C LEU A 146 -1.34 15.98 20.06
N SER A 147 -0.09 15.56 19.93
CA SER A 147 0.28 14.19 20.29
C SER A 147 -0.04 13.95 21.76
N GLY A 148 -0.60 12.78 22.06
CA GLY A 148 -1.22 12.58 23.36
C GLY A 148 -1.44 11.13 23.72
N GLN A 149 -1.24 10.84 25.00
CA GLN A 149 -1.46 9.52 25.55
C GLN A 149 -2.91 9.41 26.07
N ILE A 150 -3.56 8.31 25.68
CA ILE A 150 -4.81 7.84 26.26
C ILE A 150 -4.53 6.57 27.06
N MET A 151 -5.22 6.47 28.19
CA MET A 151 -5.25 5.28 29.03
C MET A 151 -6.67 4.74 29.11
N THR A 152 -6.85 3.47 28.78
CA THR A 152 -8.10 2.75 29.05
C THR A 152 -8.06 2.11 30.41
N LYS A 153 -9.21 2.03 31.07
CA LYS A 153 -9.40 1.26 32.30
C LYS A 153 -10.37 0.09 32.12
N ALA A 154 -10.94 -0.09 30.93
CA ALA A 154 -11.92 -1.13 30.63
C ALA A 154 -11.51 -2.59 30.92
N ASN A 155 -10.23 -2.87 31.15
CA ASN A 155 -9.74 -4.20 31.51
C ASN A 155 -8.90 -4.14 32.80
N GLU A 156 -8.74 -5.29 33.49
CA GLU A 156 -7.91 -5.46 34.70
C GLU A 156 -6.47 -4.93 34.56
N ARG A 157 -6.00 -4.71 33.33
CA ARG A 157 -4.74 -4.01 33.03
C ARG A 157 -5.01 -2.80 32.15
N ALA A 158 -4.66 -1.62 32.69
CA ALA A 158 -4.76 -0.37 31.96
C ALA A 158 -3.94 -0.42 30.67
N THR A 159 -4.56 -0.11 29.53
CA THR A 159 -3.87 -0.07 28.24
C THR A 159 -3.47 1.37 27.92
N LYS A 160 -2.18 1.55 27.61
CA LYS A 160 -1.57 2.84 27.28
C LYS A 160 -1.36 2.95 25.77
N ARG A 161 -1.86 4.03 25.16
CA ARG A 161 -1.69 4.32 23.73
C ARG A 161 -1.34 5.80 23.52
N LEU A 162 -0.22 6.08 22.87
CA LEU A 162 0.20 7.42 22.45
C LEU A 162 -0.17 7.59 20.99
N TYR A 163 -1.00 8.58 20.64
CA TYR A 163 -1.35 8.90 19.26
C TYR A 163 -0.55 10.11 18.77
N ASP A 164 -0.30 10.17 17.47
CA ASP A 164 0.46 11.23 16.82
C ASP A 164 -0.39 12.52 16.74
N VAL A 165 -1.68 12.37 16.48
CA VAL A 165 -2.67 13.45 16.51
C VAL A 165 -3.86 13.01 17.36
N LEU A 166 -4.23 13.82 18.36
CA LEU A 166 -5.30 13.49 19.29
C LEU A 166 -6.19 14.72 19.54
N ASP A 167 -7.41 14.69 19.02
CA ASP A 167 -8.43 15.68 19.34
C ASP A 167 -9.44 15.06 20.32
N ARG A 168 -9.31 15.47 21.60
CA ARG A 168 -10.22 14.98 22.66
C ARG A 168 -11.61 15.59 22.57
N GLY A 169 -11.74 16.80 22.03
CA GLY A 169 -13.02 17.50 21.93
C GLY A 169 -13.89 16.88 20.84
N ALA A 170 -13.30 16.56 19.70
CA ALA A 170 -13.97 15.88 18.60
C ALA A 170 -13.96 14.35 18.73
N GLY A 171 -13.17 13.80 19.66
CA GLY A 171 -13.11 12.37 19.94
C GLY A 171 -12.47 11.53 18.83
N PHE A 172 -11.55 12.10 18.06
CA PHE A 172 -10.78 11.34 17.07
C PHE A 172 -9.29 11.30 17.42
N ALA A 173 -8.65 10.22 17.01
CA ALA A 173 -7.21 10.02 17.11
C ALA A 173 -6.68 9.53 15.77
N ASP A 174 -5.51 10.03 15.36
CA ASP A 174 -4.85 9.58 14.15
C ASP A 174 -3.49 8.95 14.47
N GLU A 175 -3.23 7.81 13.85
CA GLU A 175 -1.91 7.17 13.80
C GLU A 175 -1.28 7.46 12.44
N ILE A 176 -0.03 7.87 12.45
CA ILE A 176 0.71 8.18 11.24
C ILE A 176 1.71 7.07 10.95
N ARG A 177 1.80 6.73 9.68
CA ARG A 177 2.85 5.85 9.14
C ARG A 177 3.50 6.50 7.96
N HIS A 178 4.81 6.67 8.07
CA HIS A 178 5.61 7.11 6.96
C HIS A 178 6.15 5.91 6.16
N GLY A 179 5.74 5.79 4.91
CA GLY A 179 6.08 4.66 4.05
C GLY A 179 5.20 3.44 4.30
N ARG A 180 5.82 2.24 4.24
CA ARG A 180 5.10 0.98 4.45
C ARG A 180 5.00 0.61 5.92
N GLY A 181 3.79 0.52 6.46
CA GLY A 181 3.53 -0.02 7.80
C GLY A 181 3.51 -1.55 7.77
N ARG A 182 4.14 -2.22 8.75
CA ARG A 182 4.22 -3.68 8.79
C ARG A 182 3.23 -4.28 9.78
N GLY A 183 2.53 -5.35 9.43
CA GLY A 183 1.56 -6.04 10.28
C GLY A 183 2.18 -6.91 11.39
N VAL A 184 3.40 -6.59 11.82
CA VAL A 184 4.14 -7.32 12.86
C VAL A 184 4.72 -6.35 13.89
N GLY A 185 4.88 -6.85 15.11
CA GLY A 185 5.43 -6.06 16.22
C GLY A 185 4.56 -4.84 16.52
N ARG A 186 5.21 -3.67 16.57
CA ARG A 186 4.63 -2.44 17.11
C ARG A 186 3.28 -2.05 16.47
N ALA A 187 3.14 -2.13 15.14
CA ALA A 187 1.89 -1.70 14.50
C ALA A 187 0.73 -2.66 14.78
N ALA A 188 0.98 -3.98 14.82
CA ALA A 188 -0.04 -4.94 15.20
C ALA A 188 -0.46 -4.73 16.67
N ASP A 189 0.50 -4.52 17.57
CA ASP A 189 0.21 -4.19 18.97
C ASP A 189 -0.59 -2.89 19.10
N GLN A 190 -0.31 -1.90 18.25
CA GLN A 190 -1.05 -0.65 18.22
C GLN A 190 -2.49 -0.84 17.75
N VAL A 191 -2.75 -1.66 16.71
CA VAL A 191 -4.11 -2.01 16.30
C VAL A 191 -4.92 -2.63 17.46
N GLU A 192 -4.34 -3.60 18.18
CA GLU A 192 -5.03 -4.21 19.34
C GLU A 192 -5.30 -3.19 20.46
N LYS A 193 -4.39 -2.23 20.67
CA LYS A 193 -4.60 -1.14 21.63
C LYS A 193 -5.69 -0.19 21.18
N ASP A 194 -5.73 0.15 19.90
CA ASP A 194 -6.74 1.04 19.31
C ASP A 194 -8.14 0.44 19.49
N LEU A 195 -8.30 -0.86 19.29
CA LEU A 195 -9.57 -1.56 19.56
C LEU A 195 -9.98 -1.50 21.03
N LYS A 196 -9.04 -1.70 21.95
CA LYS A 196 -9.33 -1.58 23.39
C LYS A 196 -9.72 -0.15 23.77
N ILE A 197 -9.15 0.85 23.11
CA ILE A 197 -9.48 2.28 23.30
C ILE A 197 -10.88 2.59 22.78
N LEU A 198 -11.25 2.05 21.62
CA LEU A 198 -12.56 2.25 21.02
C LEU A 198 -13.67 1.48 21.75
N ALA A 199 -13.35 0.33 22.35
CA ALA A 199 -14.28 -0.47 23.13
C ALA A 199 -14.46 0.00 24.57
N ASP A 200 -13.58 0.88 25.09
CA ASP A 200 -13.69 1.40 26.44
C ASP A 200 -14.81 2.46 26.52
N PRO A 201 -15.89 2.23 27.29
CA PRO A 201 -17.01 3.18 27.40
C PRO A 201 -16.58 4.52 28.02
N ASP A 202 -15.52 4.53 28.84
CA ASP A 202 -15.00 5.72 29.50
C ASP A 202 -13.97 6.46 28.65
N SER A 203 -13.53 5.87 27.53
CA SER A 203 -12.64 6.54 26.59
C SER A 203 -13.33 7.77 26.02
N THR A 204 -12.59 8.86 25.78
CA THR A 204 -13.10 10.02 25.03
C THR A 204 -12.94 9.83 23.52
N ILE A 205 -12.26 8.77 23.10
CA ILE A 205 -11.98 8.49 21.69
C ILE A 205 -13.07 7.60 21.11
N ARG A 206 -13.62 8.05 19.99
CA ARG A 206 -14.72 7.41 19.26
C ARG A 206 -14.28 6.92 17.88
N LYS A 207 -13.20 7.46 17.35
CA LYS A 207 -12.64 7.08 16.05
C LYS A 207 -11.12 7.08 16.10
N VAL A 208 -10.52 6.04 15.53
CA VAL A 208 -9.08 5.98 15.24
C VAL A 208 -8.91 5.84 13.73
N THR A 209 -8.08 6.68 13.11
CA THR A 209 -7.76 6.58 11.69
C THR A 209 -6.27 6.38 11.49
N TRP A 210 -5.88 5.47 10.61
CA TRP A 210 -4.47 5.27 10.23
C TRP A 210 -4.17 6.04 8.95
N HIS A 211 -3.18 6.94 8.96
CA HIS A 211 -2.78 7.72 7.79
C HIS A 211 -1.41 7.25 7.30
N PHE A 212 -1.37 6.81 6.05
CA PHE A 212 -0.15 6.37 5.41
C PHE A 212 0.35 7.42 4.44
N PHE A 213 1.52 7.98 4.72
CA PHE A 213 2.16 8.96 3.85
C PHE A 213 3.22 8.28 2.98
N THR A 214 3.29 8.72 1.72
CA THR A 214 4.38 8.30 0.83
C THR A 214 5.72 8.80 1.38
N ASN A 215 6.72 7.92 1.41
CA ASN A 215 8.08 8.28 1.79
C ASN A 215 8.99 8.59 0.60
N THR A 216 10.22 9.02 0.88
CA THR A 216 11.26 9.32 -0.12
C THR A 216 11.58 8.14 -1.05
N ASN A 217 11.31 6.91 -0.61
CA ASN A 217 11.47 5.69 -1.42
C ASN A 217 10.23 5.34 -2.26
N ASN A 218 9.20 6.22 -2.28
CA ASN A 218 7.93 6.03 -2.96
C ASN A 218 7.15 4.78 -2.51
N THR A 219 7.34 4.39 -1.25
CA THR A 219 6.49 3.37 -0.60
C THR A 219 5.40 4.07 0.20
N VAL A 220 4.23 3.46 0.29
CA VAL A 220 3.07 3.95 1.05
C VAL A 220 2.20 2.75 1.43
N GLY A 221 1.41 2.93 2.49
CA GLY A 221 0.33 2.04 2.86
C GLY A 221 0.72 0.89 3.80
N PRO A 222 -0.27 0.12 4.26
CA PRO A 222 -0.01 -1.10 5.01
C PRO A 222 0.64 -2.17 4.11
N ASP A 223 1.45 -3.05 4.69
CA ASP A 223 1.75 -4.36 4.05
C ASP A 223 0.52 -5.28 4.11
N GLN A 224 0.58 -6.44 3.43
CA GLN A 224 -0.57 -7.34 3.36
C GLN A 224 -1.10 -7.73 4.75
N ARG A 225 -0.21 -8.03 5.69
CA ARG A 225 -0.60 -8.46 7.04
C ARG A 225 -1.26 -7.33 7.83
N LEU A 226 -0.76 -6.10 7.72
CA LEU A 226 -1.39 -4.95 8.36
C LEU A 226 -2.72 -4.60 7.68
N LEU A 227 -2.80 -4.72 6.35
CA LEU A 227 -4.03 -4.50 5.59
C LEU A 227 -5.12 -5.46 6.04
N ASP A 228 -4.81 -6.76 6.10
CA ASP A 228 -5.73 -7.79 6.57
C ASP A 228 -6.18 -7.52 8.01
N LEU A 229 -5.25 -7.11 8.88
CA LEU A 229 -5.55 -6.77 10.26
C LEU A 229 -6.46 -5.55 10.37
N LEU A 230 -6.18 -4.45 9.66
CA LEU A 230 -7.01 -3.25 9.65
C LEU A 230 -8.42 -3.57 9.13
N ASN A 231 -8.52 -4.33 8.05
CA ASN A 231 -9.78 -4.76 7.46
C ASN A 231 -10.59 -5.67 8.39
N GLN A 232 -9.97 -6.71 8.95
CA GLN A 232 -10.60 -7.65 9.89
C GLN A 232 -11.15 -6.93 11.12
N ARG A 233 -10.47 -5.86 11.55
CA ARG A 233 -10.81 -5.09 12.75
C ARG A 233 -11.66 -3.85 12.46
N GLY A 234 -12.00 -3.59 11.20
CA GLY A 234 -12.81 -2.45 10.80
C GLY A 234 -12.15 -1.09 11.11
N LEU A 235 -10.82 -1.02 11.16
CA LEU A 235 -10.11 0.23 11.40
C LEU A 235 -9.88 0.98 10.08
N PRO A 236 -10.39 2.21 9.93
CA PRO A 236 -10.25 2.96 8.69
C PRO A 236 -8.82 3.44 8.50
N PHE A 237 -8.39 3.51 7.24
CA PHE A 237 -7.11 4.09 6.88
C PHE A 237 -7.15 4.92 5.60
N VAL A 238 -6.29 5.94 5.55
CA VAL A 238 -6.12 6.88 4.45
C VAL A 238 -4.75 6.66 3.83
N ILE A 239 -4.67 6.74 2.50
CA ILE A 239 -3.41 6.67 1.72
C ILE A 239 -3.19 7.93 0.88
#